data_AF-A0A7C5GTY9-F1
#
_entry.id   AF-A0A7C5GTY9-F1
#
_cell.length_a   1.000
_cell.length_b   1.000
_cell.length_c   1.000
_cell.angle_alpha   90.00
_cell.angle_beta   90.00
_cell.angle_gamma   90.00
#
_symmetry.space_group_name_H-M   'P 1'
#
loop_
_entity.id
_entity.type
_entity.pdbx_description
1 polymer ?
#
loop_
_entity_poly.entity_id
_entity_poly.type
_entity_poly.pdbx_seq_one_letter_code
_entity_poly.pdbx_strand_id
1 'polypeptide(L)'
;MKKDSRIYKYIKSVITNKKYLTTEDIMLMLEKYYHLPIKIPGVFYKYKKLIKDIRQEVYKERRKNKIKDTKKDRSKEDERI
;
A
#
# COMPACT_ATOMS: atom_id res chain seq x y z
N MET A 1 -7.70 12.20 5.17
CA MET A 1 -6.99 11.56 6.30
C MET A 1 -5.50 11.84 6.12
N LYS A 2 -4.81 12.38 7.12
CA LYS A 2 -3.40 12.78 6.96
C LYS A 2 -2.51 11.55 6.75
N LYS A 3 -1.50 11.65 5.88
CA LYS A 3 -0.52 10.57 5.63
C LYS A 3 0.25 10.16 6.90
N ASP A 4 0.31 11.05 7.89
CA ASP A 4 0.99 10.77 9.17
C ASP A 4 0.17 9.96 10.18
N SER A 5 -1.09 9.67 9.87
CA SER A 5 -1.93 8.83 10.72
C SER A 5 -1.31 7.44 10.92
N ARG A 6 -1.37 6.93 12.16
CA ARG A 6 -0.96 5.55 12.49
C ARG A 6 -1.68 4.52 11.61
N ILE A 7 -2.97 4.75 11.34
CA ILE A 7 -3.78 3.89 10.46
C ILE A 7 -3.25 3.93 9.02
N TYR A 8 -2.89 5.11 8.50
CA TYR A 8 -2.31 5.23 7.15
C TYR A 8 -0.99 4.44 7.06
N LYS A 9 -0.07 4.65 8.01
CA LYS A 9 1.22 3.96 8.07
C LYS A 9 1.04 2.45 8.17
N TYR A 10 0.09 2.00 8.97
CA TYR A 10 -0.28 0.60 9.10
C TYR A 10 -0.78 0.00 7.78
N ILE A 11 -1.77 0.63 7.14
CA ILE A 11 -2.31 0.15 5.85
C ILE A 11 -1.21 0.11 4.78
N LYS A 12 -0.38 1.16 4.70
CA LYS A 12 0.75 1.21 3.74
C LYS A 12 1.74 0.08 4.00
N SER A 13 2.13 -0.17 5.25
CA SER A 13 3.01 -1.28 5.61
C SER A 13 2.42 -2.64 5.24
N VAL A 14 1.12 -2.85 5.52
CA VAL A 14 0.40 -4.08 5.19
C VAL A 14 0.41 -4.34 3.68
N ILE A 15 0.06 -3.35 2.85
CA ILE A 15 0.03 -3.48 1.39
C ILE A 15 1.43 -3.68 0.79
N THR A 16 2.44 -3.04 1.38
CA THR A 16 3.83 -3.15 0.91
C THR A 16 4.40 -4.54 1.15
N ASN A 17 4.15 -5.12 2.33
CA ASN A 17 4.80 -6.36 2.78
C ASN A 17 4.01 -7.62 2.44
N LYS A 18 2.68 -7.58 2.44
CA LYS A 18 1.83 -8.75 2.21
C LYS A 18 1.32 -8.78 0.77
N LYS A 19 1.49 -9.91 0.09
CA LYS A 19 0.91 -10.15 -1.23
C LYS A 19 -0.56 -10.58 -1.11
N TYR A 20 -1.34 -10.28 -2.14
CA TYR A 20 -2.71 -10.79 -2.35
C TYR A 20 -3.76 -10.46 -1.27
N LEU A 21 -3.53 -9.47 -0.41
CA LEU A 21 -4.60 -8.98 0.44
C LEU A 21 -5.68 -8.32 -0.40
N THR A 22 -6.95 -8.55 -0.06
CA THR A 22 -8.11 -7.84 -0.60
C THR A 22 -8.35 -6.54 0.16
N THR A 23 -9.41 -5.80 -0.17
CA THR A 23 -9.79 -4.62 0.63
C THR A 23 -10.45 -5.07 1.92
N GLU A 24 -11.27 -6.10 1.83
CA GLU A 24 -12.03 -6.73 2.91
C GLU A 24 -11.09 -7.30 3.98
N ASP A 25 -10.00 -7.96 3.59
CA ASP A 25 -8.99 -8.45 4.54
C ASP A 25 -8.39 -7.31 5.36
N ILE A 26 -7.99 -6.22 4.69
CA ILE A 26 -7.40 -5.06 5.34
C ILE A 26 -8.44 -4.41 6.27
N MET A 27 -9.71 -4.37 5.87
CA MET A 27 -10.80 -3.87 6.70
C MET A 27 -10.99 -4.70 7.97
N LEU A 28 -10.99 -6.02 7.87
CA LEU A 28 -11.08 -6.91 9.04
C LEU A 28 -9.88 -6.74 9.98
N MET A 29 -8.69 -6.53 9.43
CA MET A 29 -7.52 -6.18 10.24
C MET A 29 -7.72 -4.83 10.96
N LEU A 30 -8.26 -3.82 10.28
CA LEU A 30 -8.54 -2.51 10.87
C LEU A 30 -9.60 -2.60 11.99
N GLU A 31 -10.64 -3.41 11.81
CA GLU A 31 -11.63 -3.70 12.86
C GLU A 31 -10.96 -4.36 14.07
N LYS A 32 -10.13 -5.38 13.85
CA LYS A 32 -9.45 -6.11 14.93
C LYS A 32 -8.44 -5.27 15.72
N TYR A 33 -7.62 -4.47 15.02
CA TYR A 33 -6.50 -3.74 15.64
C TYR A 33 -6.85 -2.33 16.11
N TYR A 34 -7.81 -1.68 15.46
CA TYR A 34 -8.19 -0.29 15.74
C TYR A 34 -9.64 -0.14 16.24
N HIS A 35 -10.34 -1.26 16.46
CA HIS A 35 -11.74 -1.29 16.93
C HIS A 35 -12.67 -0.42 16.05
N LEU A 36 -12.38 -0.36 14.75
CA LEU A 36 -13.16 0.43 13.81
C LEU A 36 -14.47 -0.28 13.49
N PRO A 37 -15.63 0.41 13.56
CA PRO A 37 -16.92 -0.21 13.28
C PRO A 37 -17.14 -0.30 11.76
N ILE A 38 -16.40 -1.19 11.10
CA ILE A 38 -16.38 -1.35 9.64
C ILE A 38 -17.77 -1.72 9.08
N LYS A 39 -18.64 -2.34 9.88
CA LYS A 39 -20.02 -2.65 9.51
C LYS A 39 -20.87 -1.40 9.26
N ILE A 40 -20.47 -0.22 9.77
CA ILE A 40 -21.15 1.04 9.49
C ILE A 40 -20.77 1.50 8.07
N PRO A 41 -21.73 1.71 7.15
CA PRO A 41 -21.43 2.04 5.75
C PRO A 41 -20.52 3.26 5.58
N GLY A 42 -20.75 4.33 6.34
CA GLY A 42 -19.90 5.53 6.28
C GLY A 42 -18.44 5.26 6.63
N VAL A 43 -18.20 4.39 7.61
CA VAL A 43 -16.84 3.98 8.03
C VAL A 43 -16.22 3.08 6.96
N PHE A 44 -16.98 2.11 6.45
CA PHE A 44 -16.56 1.24 5.37
C PHE A 44 -16.10 2.04 4.14
N TYR A 45 -16.94 2.91 3.60
CA TYR A 45 -16.59 3.65 2.38
C TYR A 45 -15.42 4.62 2.59
N LYS A 46 -15.30 5.22 3.77
CA LYS A 46 -14.16 6.07 4.14
C LYS A 46 -12.84 5.30 4.06
N TYR A 47 -12.75 4.12 4.69
CA TYR A 47 -11.53 3.33 4.67
C TYR A 47 -11.31 2.60 3.35
N LYS A 48 -12.37 2.28 2.60
CA LYS A 48 -12.28 1.66 1.27
C LYS A 48 -11.58 2.62 0.30
N LYS A 49 -11.98 3.90 0.32
CA LYS A 49 -11.33 4.94 -0.46
C LYS A 49 -9.86 5.08 -0.06
N LEU A 50 -9.57 5.15 1.24
CA LEU A 50 -8.21 5.27 1.75
C LEU A 50 -7.31 4.11 1.31
N ILE A 51 -7.78 2.86 1.44
CA ILE A 51 -7.03 1.66 1.03
C ILE A 51 -6.72 1.72 -0.47
N LYS A 52 -7.70 2.12 -1.30
CA LYS A 52 -7.52 2.29 -2.75
C LYS A 52 -6.43 3.32 -3.07
N ASP A 53 -6.45 4.47 -2.42
CA ASP A 53 -5.47 5.54 -2.64
C ASP A 53 -4.06 5.07 -2.25
N ILE A 54 -3.91 4.39 -1.11
CA ILE A 54 -2.62 3.85 -0.66
C ILE A 54 -2.10 2.76 -1.60
N ARG A 55 -2.97 1.86 -2.11
CA ARG A 55 -2.57 0.86 -3.11
C ARG A 55 -2.00 1.51 -4.36
N GLN A 56 -2.66 2.54 -4.87
CA GLN A 56 -2.18 3.26 -6.05
C GLN A 56 -0.81 3.89 -5.80
N GLU A 57 -0.58 4.45 -4.61
CA GLU A 57 0.72 5.00 -4.21
C GLU A 57 1.80 3.92 -4.19
N VAL A 58 1.58 2.80 -3.48
CA VAL A 58 2.53 1.68 -3.39
C VAL A 58 2.81 1.07 -4.77
N TYR A 59 1.79 0.92 -5.62
CA TYR A 59 1.98 0.39 -6.97
C TYR A 59 2.77 1.34 -7.86
N LYS A 60 2.60 2.67 -7.72
CA LYS A 60 3.44 3.66 -8.40
C LYS A 60 4.90 3.57 -7.93
N GLU A 61 5.12 3.46 -6.62
CA GLU A 61 6.47 3.27 -6.05
C GLU A 61 7.14 2.00 -6.58
N ARG A 62 6.43 0.86 -6.58
CA ARG A 62 6.93 -0.41 -7.14
C ARG A 62 7.30 -0.29 -8.61
N ARG A 63 6.47 0.37 -9.43
CA ARG A 63 6.77 0.60 -10.85
C ARG A 63 8.03 1.46 -11.03
N LYS A 64 8.18 2.53 -10.24
CA LYS A 64 9.37 3.37 -10.28
C LYS A 64 10.63 2.60 -9.89
N ASN A 65 10.56 1.77 -8.85
CA ASN A 65 11.71 0.97 -8.42
C ASN A 65 12.12 -0.06 -9.47
N LYS A 66 11.16 -0.75 -10.11
CA LYS A 66 11.45 -1.66 -11.23
C LYS A 66 12.19 -0.97 -12.38
N ILE A 67 11.84 0.28 -12.68
CA ILE A 67 12.54 1.06 -13.72
C ILE A 67 13.95 1.43 -13.29
N LYS A 68 14.16 1.76 -12.01
CA LYS A 68 15.50 2.06 -11.47
C LYS A 68 16.40 0.83 -11.51
N ASP A 69 15.88 -0.32 -11.09
CA ASP A 69 16.63 -1.57 -11.06
C ASP A 69 17.08 -1.96 -12.47
N THR A 70 16.16 -1.93 -13.45
CA THR A 70 16.48 -2.20 -14.87
C THR A 70 17.42 -1.17 -15.52
N LYS A 71 17.49 0.08 -15.04
CA LYS A 71 18.50 1.05 -15.48
C LYS A 71 19.87 0.75 -14.86
N LYS A 72 19.89 0.40 -13.57
CA LYS A 72 21.12 0.06 -12.84
C LYS A 72 21.78 -1.20 -13.40
N ASP A 73 20.99 -2.19 -13.82
CA ASP A 73 21.52 -3.41 -14.40
C ASP A 73 22.18 -3.13 -15.77
N ARG A 74 21.56 -2.29 -16.60
CA ARG A 74 22.15 -1.86 -17.90
C ARG A 74 23.44 -1.07 -17.73
N SER A 75 23.50 -0.10 -16.80
CA SER A 75 24.72 0.67 -16.59
C SER A 75 25.91 -0.18 -16.12
N LYS A 76 25.65 -1.27 -15.37
CA LYS A 76 26.71 -2.22 -14.98
C LYS A 76 27.18 -3.12 -16.12
N GLU A 77 26.34 -3.31 -17.14
CA GLU A 77 26.67 -4.07 -18.34
C GLU A 77 27.54 -3.23 -19.27
N ASP A 78 27.21 -1.95 -19.43
CA ASP A 78 28.01 -0.98 -20.20
C ASP A 78 29.42 -0.77 -19.60
N GLU A 79 29.60 -0.82 -18.26
CA GLU A 79 30.90 -0.71 -17.60
C GLU A 79 31.82 -1.94 -17.79
N ARG A 80 31.30 -3.06 -18.31
CA ARG A 80 32.05 -4.32 -18.49
C ARG A 80 32.61 -4.52 -19.91
N ILE A 81 32.33 -3.59 -20.83
CA ILE A 81 32.78 -3.60 -22.23
C ILE A 81 33.88 -2.55 -22.41
#